data_AF-A0A7Y6BTW0-F1
#
_entry.id   AF-A0A7Y6BTW0-F1
#
_cell.length_a   1.000
_cell.length_b   1.000
_cell.length_c   1.000
_cell.angle_alpha   90.00
_cell.angle_beta   90.00
_cell.angle_gamma   90.00
#
_symmetry.space_group_name_H-M   'P 1'
#
loop_
_entity.id
_entity.type
_entity.pdbx_description
1 polymer ?
#
loop_
_entity_poly.entity_id
_entity_poly.type
_entity_poly.pdbx_seq_one_letter_code
_entity_poly.pdbx_strand_id
1 'polypeptide(L)'
;MYAIQDAKIRRLTEVDGLSCAEVEVQPANAGDPSLLVYVAATQPGSMEVVRIVRNHSDAVLDWYNNNMHTAFEDATETAFENSEGVTAGEDKARFQSELFAFGLLGPTLQRYLIGQA
;
A
#
# COMPACT_ATOMS: atom_id res chain seq x y z
N MET A 1 5.49 -13.14 1.20
CA MET A 1 4.16 -12.86 0.62
C MET A 1 3.22 -12.27 1.70
N TYR A 2 2.68 -11.07 1.47
CA TYR A 2 1.74 -10.42 2.38
C TYR A 2 0.30 -10.89 2.09
N ALA A 3 -0.34 -11.57 3.04
CA ALA A 3 -1.77 -11.86 2.96
C ALA A 3 -2.57 -10.64 3.47
N ILE A 4 -3.50 -10.14 2.68
CA ILE A 4 -4.33 -8.96 3.01
C ILE A 4 -5.49 -9.40 3.91
N GLN A 5 -5.55 -8.87 5.13
CA GLN A 5 -6.70 -9.06 6.05
C GLN A 5 -7.74 -7.95 5.88
N ASP A 6 -7.27 -6.70 5.79
CA ASP A 6 -8.11 -5.52 5.58
C ASP A 6 -7.38 -4.55 4.66
N ALA A 7 -8.13 -3.82 3.83
CA ALA A 7 -7.59 -2.76 2.99
C ALA A 7 -8.60 -1.62 2.86
N LYS A 8 -8.16 -0.39 3.16
CA LYS A 8 -9.01 0.80 3.11
C LYS A 8 -8.26 2.00 2.56
N ILE A 9 -8.98 2.84 1.82
CA ILE A 9 -8.44 4.13 1.34
C ILE A 9 -8.44 5.11 2.51
N ARG A 10 -7.26 5.65 2.86
CA ARG A 10 -7.12 6.67 3.91
C ARG A 10 -7.40 8.07 3.40
N ARG A 11 -6.77 8.43 2.28
CA ARG A 11 -6.85 9.77 1.68
C ARG A 11 -6.38 9.76 0.23
N LEU A 12 -6.75 10.81 -0.49
CA LEU A 12 -6.12 11.18 -1.74
C LEU A 12 -4.96 12.13 -1.43
N THR A 13 -3.84 11.94 -2.11
CA THR A 13 -2.60 12.68 -1.91
C THR A 13 -1.87 12.82 -3.24
N GLU A 14 -0.75 13.52 -3.22
CA GLU A 14 0.18 13.58 -4.33
C GLU A 14 1.52 12.94 -3.92
N VAL A 15 2.13 12.15 -4.80
CA VAL A 15 3.47 11.59 -4.63
C VAL A 15 4.26 11.89 -5.88
N ASP A 16 5.38 12.62 -5.75
CA ASP A 16 6.24 13.01 -6.87
C ASP A 16 5.50 13.72 -8.03
N GLY A 17 4.46 14.52 -7.71
CA GLY A 17 3.64 15.23 -8.69
C GLY A 17 2.52 14.40 -9.33
N LEU A 18 2.35 13.14 -8.92
CA LEU A 18 1.29 12.25 -9.39
C LEU A 18 0.15 12.18 -8.37
N SER A 19 -1.09 12.32 -8.84
CA SER A 19 -2.28 12.11 -8.03
C SER A 19 -2.38 10.63 -7.63
N CYS A 20 -2.39 10.39 -6.32
CA CYS A 20 -2.32 9.07 -5.73
C CYS A 20 -3.40 8.89 -4.66
N ALA A 21 -3.85 7.66 -4.47
CA ALA A 21 -4.62 7.26 -3.31
C ALA A 21 -3.71 6.52 -2.34
N GLU A 22 -3.72 6.95 -1.08
CA GLU A 22 -3.07 6.24 0.01
C GLU A 22 -4.04 5.18 0.55
N VAL A 23 -3.63 3.92 0.47
CA VAL A 23 -4.37 2.76 0.94
C VAL A 23 -3.64 2.14 2.12
N GLU A 24 -4.31 1.99 3.25
CA GLU A 24 -3.79 1.23 4.38
C GLU A 24 -4.20 -0.23 4.24
N VAL A 25 -3.21 -1.11 4.30
CA VAL A 25 -3.36 -2.56 4.19
C VAL A 25 -2.91 -3.18 5.50
N GLN A 26 -3.82 -3.89 6.15
CA GLN A 26 -3.52 -4.68 7.33
C GLN A 26 -3.13 -6.10 6.90
N PRO A 27 -1.89 -6.54 7.20
CA PRO A 27 -1.51 -7.92 6.95
C PRO A 27 -2.26 -8.89 7.87
N ALA A 28 -2.53 -10.10 7.38
CA ALA A 28 -3.22 -11.15 8.14
C ALA A 28 -2.35 -11.81 9.21
N ASN A 29 -1.03 -11.69 9.10
CA ASN A 29 -0.10 -12.22 10.09
C ASN A 29 -0.02 -11.25 11.28
N ALA A 30 -0.29 -11.77 12.48
CA ALA A 30 -0.26 -10.98 13.70
C ALA A 30 1.19 -10.59 14.04
N GLY A 31 1.46 -9.28 14.08
CA GLY A 31 2.79 -8.72 14.36
C GLY A 31 3.49 -8.12 13.14
N ASP A 32 2.97 -8.31 11.93
CA ASP A 32 3.44 -7.55 10.77
C ASP A 32 2.87 -6.11 10.82
N PRO A 33 3.70 -5.09 10.55
CA PRO A 33 3.25 -3.70 10.52
C PRO A 33 2.23 -3.49 9.39
N SER A 34 1.31 -2.55 9.59
CA SER A 34 0.41 -2.11 8.52
C SER A 34 1.22 -1.54 7.35
N LEU A 35 0.74 -1.71 6.12
CA LEU A 35 1.37 -1.17 4.91
C LEU A 35 0.57 0.04 4.41
N LEU A 36 1.25 1.12 4.08
CA LEU A 36 0.69 2.25 3.34
C LEU A 36 1.11 2.12 1.88
N VAL A 37 0.14 1.78 1.05
CA VAL A 37 0.31 1.53 -0.38
C VAL A 37 -0.23 2.74 -1.14
N TYR A 38 0.62 3.35 -1.96
CA TYR A 38 0.26 4.49 -2.79
C TYR A 38 -0.05 4.00 -4.20
N VAL A 39 -1.28 4.23 -4.63
CA VAL A 39 -1.78 3.83 -5.94
C VAL A 39 -1.98 5.07 -6.80
N ALA A 40 -1.34 5.12 -7.96
CA ALA A 40 -1.46 6.22 -8.92
C ALA A 40 -2.14 5.74 -10.20
N ALA A 41 -2.83 6.65 -10.89
CA ALA A 41 -3.21 6.41 -12.28
C ALA A 41 -2.01 6.72 -13.19
N THR A 42 -1.44 5.71 -13.84
CA THR A 42 -0.23 5.85 -14.68
C THR A 42 -0.57 6.00 -16.16
N GLN A 43 -1.69 5.40 -16.59
CA GLN A 43 -2.22 5.48 -17.95
C GLN A 43 -3.74 5.65 -17.89
N PRO A 44 -4.38 6.20 -18.93
CA PRO A 44 -5.84 6.31 -18.98
C PRO A 44 -6.48 4.93 -18.83
N GLY A 45 -7.09 4.69 -17.67
CA GLY A 45 -7.73 3.41 -17.33
C GLY A 45 -6.87 2.43 -16.53
N SER A 46 -5.59 2.72 -16.28
CA SER A 46 -4.68 1.84 -15.53
C SER A 46 -4.23 2.50 -14.23
N MET A 47 -4.13 1.68 -13.18
CA MET A 47 -3.64 2.08 -11.86
C MET A 47 -2.50 1.15 -11.46
N GLU A 48 -1.47 1.72 -10.83
CA GLU A 48 -0.29 0.96 -10.40
C GLU A 48 0.14 1.39 -9.00
N VAL A 49 0.76 0.45 -8.28
CA VAL A 49 1.39 0.73 -6.99
C VAL A 49 2.73 1.40 -7.22
N VAL A 50 2.80 2.69 -6.87
CA VAL A 50 4.00 3.53 -7.07
C VAL A 50 4.89 3.60 -5.83
N ARG A 51 4.35 3.34 -4.63
CA ARG A 51 5.13 3.35 -3.38
C ARG A 51 4.50 2.44 -2.34
N ILE A 52 5.34 1.81 -1.52
CA ILE A 52 4.90 1.02 -0.36
C ILE A 52 5.73 1.44 0.85
N VAL A 53 5.04 1.78 1.93
CA VAL A 53 5.67 2.19 3.19
C VAL A 53 5.17 1.26 4.30
N ARG A 54 6.09 0.64 5.04
CA ARG A 54 5.74 -0.09 6.27
C ARG A 54 5.50 0.92 7.38
N ASN A 55 4.33 0.85 7.98
CA ASN A 55 3.91 1.70 9.08
C ASN A 55 3.98 0.89 10.38
N HIS A 56 5.08 1.12 11.12
CA HIS A 56 5.36 0.56 12.43
C HIS A 56 4.71 1.37 13.57
N SER A 57 3.84 2.34 13.24
CA SER A 57 3.08 3.08 14.24
C SER A 57 2.02 2.17 14.84
N ASP A 58 2.41 1.37 15.83
CA ASP A 58 1.50 0.55 16.63
C ASP A 58 0.52 1.49 17.37
N ALA A 59 -0.76 1.47 16.98
CA ALA A 59 -1.76 2.44 17.44
C ALA A 59 -2.04 2.37 18.96
N VAL A 60 -1.48 1.41 19.68
CA VAL A 60 -1.72 1.17 21.11
C VAL A 60 -0.59 1.72 22.00
N LEU A 61 0.59 2.05 21.47
CA LEU A 61 1.79 2.15 22.32
C LEU A 61 2.82 3.22 21.95
N ASP A 62 2.45 4.39 21.40
CA ASP A 62 3.50 5.39 21.10
C ASP A 62 3.09 6.87 21.16
N TRP A 63 2.42 7.29 22.23
CA TRP A 63 2.20 8.72 22.50
C TRP A 63 3.33 9.36 23.32
N TYR A 64 4.40 8.62 23.64
CA TYR A 64 5.39 9.11 24.61
C TYR A 64 6.88 8.96 24.23
N ASN A 65 7.30 8.17 23.22
CA ASN A 65 8.76 7.98 23.05
C ASN A 65 9.34 7.48 21.71
N ASN A 66 8.70 7.62 20.55
CA ASN A 66 9.42 7.45 19.28
C ASN A 66 9.64 8.77 18.54
N ASN A 67 10.92 9.13 18.39
CA ASN A 67 11.40 9.96 17.31
C ASN A 67 10.74 9.47 16.01
N MET A 68 10.03 10.35 15.29
CA MET A 68 9.34 10.09 14.01
C MET A 68 10.21 9.42 12.92
N HIS A 69 11.48 9.16 13.19
CA HIS A 69 12.47 8.63 12.25
C HIS A 69 12.34 7.12 11.97
N THR A 70 11.62 6.36 12.81
CA THR A 70 11.49 4.89 12.66
C THR A 70 10.04 4.41 12.48
N ALA A 71 9.07 5.32 12.45
CA ALA A 71 7.65 4.97 12.36
C ALA A 71 7.22 4.55 10.93
N PHE A 72 7.95 5.03 9.92
CA PHE A 72 7.66 4.79 8.51
C PHE A 72 8.94 4.36 7.79
N GLU A 73 8.92 3.16 7.22
CA GLU A 73 10.02 2.63 6.41
C GLU A 73 9.56 2.53 4.95
N ASP A 74 10.30 3.15 4.02
CA ASP A 74 10.06 2.91 2.59
C ASP A 74 10.48 1.48 2.27
N ALA A 75 9.49 0.66 1.92
CA ALA A 75 9.67 -0.75 1.60
C ALA A 75 9.32 -1.00 0.12
N THR A 76 9.34 0.02 -0.73
CA THR A 76 8.92 -0.12 -2.13
C THR A 76 9.77 -1.16 -2.86
N GLU A 77 11.07 -1.16 -2.59
CA GLU A 77 12.02 -2.11 -3.16
C GLU A 77 12.14 -3.37 -2.30
N THR A 78 12.03 -3.25 -0.98
CA THR A 78 12.36 -4.33 -0.02
C THR A 78 11.16 -5.16 0.48
N ALA A 79 9.93 -4.73 0.19
CA ALA A 79 8.71 -5.43 0.62
C ALA A 79 8.64 -6.86 0.09
N PHE A 80 9.16 -7.10 -1.10
CA PHE A 80 8.98 -8.35 -1.84
C PHE A 80 10.28 -9.13 -2.09
N GLU A 81 11.42 -8.66 -1.58
CA GLU A 81 12.74 -9.31 -1.82
C GLU A 81 12.90 -10.66 -1.10
N ASN A 82 12.15 -10.89 -0.02
CA ASN A 82 12.27 -12.11 0.80
C ASN A 82 11.27 -13.22 0.41
N SER A 83 10.63 -13.13 -0.75
CA SER A 83 9.69 -14.16 -1.20
C SER A 83 10.43 -15.36 -1.79
N GLU A 84 10.39 -16.50 -1.08
CA GLU A 84 11.05 -17.74 -1.52
C GLU A 84 10.43 -18.28 -2.83
N GLY A 85 11.25 -18.44 -3.87
CA GLY A 85 10.86 -19.10 -5.12
C GLY A 85 10.11 -18.23 -6.14
N VAL A 86 9.97 -16.92 -5.92
CA VAL A 86 9.30 -15.97 -6.84
C VAL A 86 10.12 -14.68 -6.90
N THR A 87 10.19 -14.03 -8.06
CA THR A 87 10.89 -12.72 -8.17
C THR A 87 10.10 -11.61 -7.47
N ALA A 88 10.77 -10.59 -6.94
CA ALA A 88 10.12 -9.45 -6.29
C ALA A 88 9.06 -8.76 -7.16
N GLY A 89 9.28 -8.72 -8.49
CA GLY A 89 8.32 -8.18 -9.45
C GLY A 89 7.04 -9.02 -9.58
N GLU A 90 7.16 -10.34 -9.58
CA GLU A 90 6.01 -11.25 -9.63
C GLU A 90 5.20 -11.20 -8.33
N ASP A 91 5.87 -11.14 -7.17
CA ASP A 91 5.19 -11.04 -5.87
C ASP A 91 4.47 -9.69 -5.73
N LYS A 92 5.10 -8.60 -6.19
CA LYS A 92 4.45 -7.28 -6.30
C LYS A 92 3.20 -7.32 -7.18
N ALA A 93 3.29 -7.94 -8.36
CA ALA A 93 2.15 -8.03 -9.29
C ALA A 93 0.99 -8.84 -8.71
N ARG A 94 1.29 -9.92 -7.99
CA ARG A 94 0.28 -10.71 -7.26
C ARG A 94 -0.38 -9.90 -6.16
N PHE A 95 0.41 -9.26 -5.30
CA PHE A 95 -0.09 -8.39 -4.24
C PHE A 95 -0.97 -7.26 -4.80
N GLN A 96 -0.54 -6.60 -5.89
CA GLN A 96 -1.33 -5.56 -6.55
C GLN A 96 -2.68 -6.09 -7.05
N SER A 97 -2.69 -7.27 -7.67
CA SER A 97 -3.92 -7.92 -8.16
C SER A 97 -4.86 -8.24 -6.99
N GLU A 98 -4.34 -8.83 -5.90
CA GLU A 98 -5.13 -9.13 -4.70
C GLU A 98 -5.68 -7.87 -4.04
N LEU A 99 -4.89 -6.80 -3.96
CA LEU A 99 -5.30 -5.52 -3.40
C LEU A 99 -6.46 -4.90 -4.19
N PHE A 100 -6.37 -4.88 -5.53
CA PHE A 100 -7.42 -4.32 -6.37
C PHE A 100 -8.68 -5.18 -6.39
N ALA A 101 -8.54 -6.50 -6.21
CA ALA A 101 -9.66 -7.43 -6.05
C ALA A 101 -10.26 -7.42 -4.64
N PHE A 102 -9.66 -6.70 -3.68
CA PHE A 102 -10.14 -6.67 -2.30
C PHE A 102 -11.44 -5.87 -2.20
N GLY A 103 -12.56 -6.59 -2.10
CA GLY A 103 -13.89 -5.99 -1.94
C GLY A 103 -14.22 -5.01 -3.07
N LEU A 104 -14.47 -3.75 -2.72
CA LEU A 104 -14.75 -2.66 -3.66
C LEU A 104 -13.57 -1.70 -3.83
N LEU A 105 -12.37 -2.07 -3.40
CA LEU A 105 -11.22 -1.17 -3.41
C LEU A 105 -10.85 -0.75 -4.84
N GLY A 106 -10.66 -1.70 -5.75
CA GLY A 106 -10.35 -1.45 -7.16
C GLY A 106 -11.32 -0.46 -7.85
N PRO A 107 -12.64 -0.73 -7.90
CA PRO A 107 -13.58 0.19 -8.52
C PRO A 107 -13.67 1.55 -7.81
N THR A 108 -13.45 1.60 -6.50
CA THR A 108 -13.43 2.85 -5.73
C THR A 108 -12.20 3.69 -6.08
N LEU A 109 -11.02 3.07 -6.16
CA LEU A 109 -9.78 3.72 -6.59
C LEU A 109 -9.90 4.25 -8.01
N GLN A 110 -10.48 3.47 -8.92
CA GLN A 110 -10.72 3.89 -10.30
C GLN A 110 -11.64 5.11 -10.35
N ARG A 111 -12.70 5.13 -9.54
CA ARG A 111 -13.59 6.30 -9.44
C ARG A 111 -12.87 7.55 -8.92
N TYR A 112 -11.98 7.41 -7.93
CA TYR A 112 -11.27 8.56 -7.37
C TYR A 112 -10.14 9.09 -8.27
N LEU A 113 -9.36 8.19 -8.88
CA LEU A 113 -8.16 8.56 -9.63
C LEU A 113 -8.43 8.84 -11.10
N ILE A 114 -9.40 8.15 -11.70
CA ILE A 114 -9.71 8.24 -13.14
C ILE A 114 -11.06 8.93 -13.36
N GLY A 115 -12.01 8.77 -12.44
CA GLY A 115 -13.38 9.32 -12.53
C GLY A 115 -13.52 10.81 -12.19
N GLN A 116 -12.44 11.59 -12.15
CA GLN A 116 -12.46 13.06 -12.11
C GLN A 116 -12.68 13.66 -13.52
N ALA A 117 -13.67 13.15 -14.25
CA ALA A 117 -14.13 13.71 -15.53
C ALA A 117 -15.47 14.42 -15.37
#